data_AF-A0A8H6DZY9-F1
#
_entry.id   AF-A0A8H6DZY9-F1
#
_cell.length_a   1.000
_cell.length_b   1.000
_cell.length_c   1.000
_cell.angle_alpha   90.00
_cell.angle_beta   90.00
_cell.angle_gamma   90.00
#
_symmetry.space_group_name_H-M   'P 1'
#
loop_
_entity.id
_entity.type
_entity.pdbx_description
1 polymer ?
#
loop_
_entity_poly.entity_id
_entity_poly.type
_entity_poly.pdbx_seq_one_letter_code
_entity_poly.pdbx_strand_id
1 'polypeptide(L)'
;MTNPPEALAQNELNKAREKLLREKDIKHEEERVEQQKRWLATKRLMLHGQYSDWLNNTIVNRTIIPYCKTWNQNIAAQMQDRLPREVRDMIYQHLWHYDPDRTSPHLMARQHVKQHYTFTCLYCSPDTIAMFPCLLDIAQFMFRAEHDNLSQLFDQSALPHYMSPDYVGVLTAHEIGVSFYKSLNEENLLQCQSSRIESVLKDDPFHLSLPTMELIRNLTVHCNIDRYRTPPPKHQLSSKCRHSLSETELVYSELLWEDFCSLLDIKNKKGFKLHVIIYQRYIRLNVLEKAIEAIQSVLKSLTQDGCSLTVTWTYRGHWKDAEGPPCHQLVSCDITHALGASNDPLLDDPDWKWDVCEVLDEAEGLILPGHAKFDVEPVNISKTSSRNAINRFVHSMYDPDEMYVGSGSNADSDAIYDSEFTLSDDDDEEL
;
A
#
# COMPACT_ATOMS: atom_id res chain seq x y z
N MET A 1 -6.68 -78.46 -17.24
CA MET A 1 -6.21 -77.40 -18.15
C MET A 1 -7.43 -76.64 -18.62
N THR A 2 -7.85 -75.63 -17.85
CA THR A 2 -8.95 -74.73 -18.19
C THR A 2 -8.45 -73.76 -19.26
N ASN A 3 -9.27 -73.57 -20.30
CA ASN A 3 -8.88 -72.86 -21.52
C ASN A 3 -8.49 -71.40 -21.21
N PRO A 4 -7.26 -70.96 -21.55
CA PRO A 4 -6.80 -69.59 -21.33
C PRO A 4 -7.67 -68.46 -21.94
N PRO A 5 -8.46 -68.65 -23.03
CA PRO A 5 -9.29 -67.56 -23.57
C PRO A 5 -10.49 -67.14 -22.69
N GLU A 6 -11.05 -68.04 -21.87
CA GLU A 6 -12.21 -67.70 -21.03
C GLU A 6 -11.85 -66.80 -19.85
N ALA A 7 -10.69 -67.03 -19.23
CA ALA A 7 -10.20 -66.20 -18.12
C ALA A 7 -9.86 -64.77 -18.57
N LEU A 8 -9.41 -64.61 -19.82
CA LEU A 8 -9.07 -63.31 -20.40
C LEU A 8 -10.34 -62.51 -20.74
N ALA A 9 -11.35 -63.18 -21.32
CA ALA A 9 -12.66 -62.59 -21.58
C ALA A 9 -13.38 -62.15 -20.28
N GLN A 10 -13.29 -62.95 -19.22
CA GLN A 10 -13.89 -62.61 -17.92
C GLN A 10 -13.22 -61.40 -17.26
N ASN A 11 -11.90 -61.26 -17.40
CA ASN A 11 -11.14 -60.12 -16.90
C ASN A 11 -11.51 -58.82 -17.64
N GLU A 12 -11.62 -58.87 -18.97
CA GLU A 12 -12.07 -57.72 -19.76
C GLU A 12 -13.50 -57.30 -19.41
N LEU A 13 -14.40 -58.27 -19.19
CA LEU A 13 -15.77 -58.02 -18.78
C LEU A 13 -15.85 -57.38 -17.38
N ASN A 14 -15.00 -57.80 -16.44
CA ASN A 14 -14.91 -57.18 -15.12
C ASN A 14 -14.35 -55.75 -15.19
N LYS A 15 -13.30 -55.51 -16.00
CA LYS A 15 -12.77 -54.16 -16.23
C LYS A 15 -13.80 -53.23 -16.87
N ALA A 16 -14.58 -53.73 -17.83
CA ALA A 16 -15.65 -52.97 -18.45
C ALA A 16 -16.76 -52.60 -17.44
N ARG A 17 -17.11 -53.53 -16.53
CA ARG A 17 -18.07 -53.27 -15.45
C ARG A 17 -17.55 -52.23 -14.44
N GLU A 18 -16.28 -52.33 -14.02
CA GLU A 18 -15.68 -51.34 -13.12
C GLU A 18 -15.62 -49.95 -13.76
N LYS A 19 -15.25 -49.86 -15.04
CA LYS A 19 -15.25 -48.60 -15.78
C LYS A 19 -16.65 -47.97 -15.81
N LEU A 20 -17.68 -48.79 -16.10
CA LEU A 20 -19.06 -48.34 -16.16
C LEU A 20 -19.62 -47.92 -14.80
N LEU A 21 -19.17 -48.55 -13.71
CA LEU A 21 -19.49 -48.12 -12.34
C LEU A 21 -18.85 -46.77 -12.02
N ARG A 22 -17.56 -46.57 -12.33
CA ARG A 22 -16.89 -45.27 -12.13
C ARG A 22 -17.53 -44.15 -12.94
N GLU A 23 -17.91 -44.41 -14.19
CA GLU A 23 -18.62 -43.41 -15.02
C GLU A 23 -19.97 -43.02 -14.42
N LYS A 24 -20.69 -43.97 -13.80
CA LYS A 24 -21.94 -43.66 -13.07
C LYS A 24 -21.70 -42.83 -11.81
N ASP A 25 -20.66 -43.15 -11.04
CA ASP A 25 -20.31 -42.40 -9.83
C ASP A 25 -19.88 -40.96 -10.16
N ILE A 26 -19.08 -40.79 -11.22
CA ILE A 26 -18.69 -39.45 -11.72
C ILE A 26 -19.93 -38.66 -12.14
N LYS A 27 -20.82 -39.26 -12.92
CA LYS A 27 -22.05 -38.59 -13.38
C LYS A 27 -22.95 -38.18 -12.21
N HIS A 28 -23.08 -39.03 -11.19
CA HIS A 28 -23.85 -38.71 -10.00
C HIS A 28 -23.22 -37.55 -9.21
N GLU A 29 -21.89 -37.52 -9.10
CA GLU A 29 -21.17 -36.43 -8.43
C GLU A 29 -21.25 -35.11 -9.22
N GLU A 30 -21.19 -35.15 -10.55
CA GLU A 30 -21.43 -33.99 -11.41
C GLU A 30 -22.85 -33.43 -11.22
N GLU A 31 -23.86 -34.30 -11.20
CA GLU A 31 -25.25 -33.90 -10.92
C GLU A 31 -25.40 -33.28 -9.53
N ARG A 32 -24.72 -33.83 -8.51
CA ARG A 32 -24.70 -33.29 -7.14
C ARG A 32 -24.07 -31.90 -7.08
N VAL A 33 -22.91 -31.71 -7.73
CA VAL A 33 -22.22 -30.41 -7.81
C VAL A 33 -23.06 -29.39 -8.55
N GLU A 34 -23.72 -29.79 -9.65
CA GLU A 34 -24.58 -28.90 -10.43
C GLU A 34 -25.83 -28.47 -9.64
N GLN A 35 -26.44 -29.39 -8.87
CA GLN A 35 -27.51 -29.04 -7.93
C GLN A 35 -27.02 -28.09 -6.83
N GLN A 36 -25.82 -28.30 -6.29
CA GLN A 36 -25.25 -27.42 -5.28
C GLN A 36 -24.95 -26.03 -5.83
N LYS A 37 -24.45 -25.92 -7.07
CA LYS A 37 -24.27 -24.64 -7.77
C LYS A 37 -25.60 -23.91 -7.95
N ARG A 38 -26.64 -24.61 -8.41
CA ARG A 38 -27.99 -24.03 -8.56
C ARG A 38 -28.54 -23.57 -7.22
N TRP A 39 -28.43 -24.38 -6.18
CA TRP A 39 -28.88 -24.01 -4.84
C TRP A 39 -28.13 -22.78 -4.29
N LEU A 40 -26.81 -22.71 -4.46
CA LEU A 40 -26.02 -21.53 -4.06
C LEU A 40 -26.39 -20.29 -4.87
N ALA A 41 -26.62 -20.43 -6.18
CA ALA A 41 -27.06 -19.33 -7.03
C ALA A 41 -28.44 -18.83 -6.63
N THR A 42 -29.40 -19.73 -6.38
CA THR A 42 -30.73 -19.37 -5.85
C THR A 42 -30.63 -18.72 -4.48
N LYS A 43 -29.82 -19.26 -3.56
CA LYS A 43 -29.59 -18.65 -2.24
C LYS A 43 -28.97 -17.25 -2.37
N ARG A 44 -28.04 -17.05 -3.30
CA ARG A 44 -27.44 -15.74 -3.59
C ARG A 44 -28.46 -14.77 -4.18
N LEU A 45 -29.34 -15.21 -5.08
CA LEU A 45 -30.44 -14.41 -5.64
C LEU A 45 -31.50 -14.06 -4.58
N MET A 46 -31.89 -15.02 -3.74
CA MET A 46 -32.84 -14.78 -2.64
C MET A 46 -32.25 -13.83 -1.59
N LEU A 47 -30.96 -13.95 -1.28
CA LEU A 47 -30.27 -13.02 -0.40
C LEU A 47 -30.07 -11.65 -1.05
N HIS A 48 -29.78 -11.57 -2.35
CA HIS A 48 -29.66 -10.28 -3.05
C HIS A 48 -31.00 -9.56 -3.15
N GLY A 49 -32.05 -10.20 -3.67
CA GLY A 49 -33.37 -9.57 -3.82
C GLY A 49 -34.06 -9.20 -2.49
N GLN A 50 -33.72 -9.86 -1.37
CA GLN A 50 -34.22 -9.47 -0.04
C GLN A 50 -33.39 -8.36 0.63
N TYR A 51 -32.10 -8.20 0.28
CA TYR A 51 -31.26 -7.14 0.86
C TYR A 51 -31.26 -5.84 0.03
N SER A 52 -31.34 -5.92 -1.31
CA SER A 52 -31.27 -4.71 -2.17
C SER A 52 -32.58 -3.94 -2.22
N ASP A 53 -33.72 -4.63 -2.23
CA ASP A 53 -35.01 -3.98 -2.52
C ASP A 53 -35.73 -3.50 -1.24
N TRP A 54 -35.49 -4.16 -0.09
CA TRP A 54 -36.11 -3.78 1.19
C TRP A 54 -35.39 -2.63 1.88
N LEU A 55 -34.11 -2.44 1.57
CA LEU A 55 -33.29 -1.32 2.04
C LEU A 55 -32.91 -0.45 0.84
N ASN A 56 -33.91 0.03 0.10
CA ASN A 56 -33.62 1.04 -0.92
C ASN A 56 -32.85 2.20 -0.25
N ASN A 57 -32.02 2.90 -1.03
CA ASN A 57 -31.21 4.02 -0.51
C ASN A 57 -32.06 5.06 0.22
N THR A 58 -33.35 5.19 -0.11
CA THR A 58 -34.27 6.10 0.58
C THR A 58 -34.56 5.66 2.02
N ILE A 59 -34.80 4.37 2.30
CA ILE A 59 -35.04 3.83 3.65
C ILE A 59 -33.77 3.90 4.48
N VAL A 60 -32.62 3.55 3.89
CA VAL A 60 -31.32 3.62 4.56
C VAL A 60 -31.03 5.06 5.01
N ASN A 61 -31.13 6.02 4.08
CA ASN A 61 -30.83 7.43 4.35
C ASN A 61 -31.86 8.13 5.23
N ARG A 62 -33.16 7.80 5.11
CA ARG A 62 -34.22 8.47 5.89
C ARG A 62 -34.50 7.86 7.25
N THR A 63 -34.18 6.59 7.46
CA THR A 63 -34.60 5.87 8.69
C THR A 63 -33.41 5.25 9.41
N ILE A 64 -32.61 4.45 8.71
CA ILE A 64 -31.55 3.66 9.37
C ILE A 64 -30.42 4.56 9.84
N ILE A 65 -29.85 5.39 8.96
CA ILE A 65 -28.74 6.27 9.32
C ILE A 65 -29.14 7.23 10.47
N PRO A 66 -30.28 7.94 10.42
CA PRO A 66 -30.71 8.78 11.54
C PRO A 66 -30.93 8.00 12.86
N TYR A 67 -31.49 6.80 12.79
CA TYR A 67 -31.65 5.94 13.96
C TYR A 67 -30.28 5.54 14.55
N CYS A 68 -29.35 5.08 13.72
CA CYS A 68 -28.01 4.72 14.15
C CYS A 68 -27.25 5.90 14.77
N LYS A 69 -27.32 7.09 14.14
CA LYS A 69 -26.74 8.32 14.68
C LYS A 69 -27.32 8.64 16.06
N THR A 70 -28.64 8.65 16.19
CA THR A 70 -29.32 8.95 17.47
C THR A 70 -28.97 7.93 18.56
N TRP A 71 -29.00 6.65 18.23
CA TRP A 71 -28.69 5.57 19.18
C TRP A 71 -27.24 5.64 19.67
N ASN A 72 -26.29 5.80 18.75
CA ASN A 72 -24.86 5.87 19.09
C ASN A 72 -24.53 7.14 19.88
N GLN A 73 -25.14 8.28 19.56
CA GLN A 73 -24.96 9.51 20.31
C GLN A 73 -25.46 9.35 21.76
N ASN A 74 -26.62 8.71 21.95
CA ASN A 74 -27.15 8.46 23.29
C ASN A 74 -26.25 7.55 24.12
N ILE A 75 -25.67 6.50 23.52
CA ILE A 75 -24.72 5.62 24.21
C ILE A 75 -23.44 6.39 24.54
N ALA A 76 -22.88 7.13 23.58
CA ALA A 76 -21.68 7.92 23.78
C ALA A 76 -21.87 8.96 24.90
N ALA A 77 -23.00 9.65 24.92
CA ALA A 77 -23.35 10.60 25.99
C ALA A 77 -23.43 9.91 27.36
N GLN A 78 -24.03 8.72 27.44
CA GLN A 78 -24.06 7.95 28.69
C GLN A 78 -22.67 7.49 29.13
N MET A 79 -21.79 7.13 28.19
CA MET A 79 -20.39 6.79 28.50
C MET A 79 -19.64 8.00 29.05
N GLN A 80 -19.79 9.18 28.44
CA GLN A 80 -19.18 10.42 28.90
C GLN A 80 -19.64 10.81 30.30
N ASP A 81 -20.93 10.66 30.59
CA ASP A 81 -21.54 11.02 31.88
C ASP A 81 -21.18 10.05 33.01
N ARG A 82 -21.18 8.74 32.72
CA ARG A 82 -21.10 7.70 33.76
C ARG A 82 -19.73 7.11 33.99
N LEU A 83 -18.85 7.14 32.98
CA LEU A 83 -17.55 6.49 33.05
C LEU A 83 -16.44 7.52 33.30
N PRO A 84 -15.50 7.26 34.23
CA PRO A 84 -14.32 8.09 34.37
C PRO A 84 -13.44 7.98 33.12
N ARG A 85 -12.57 8.97 32.91
CA ARG A 85 -11.78 9.10 31.67
C ARG A 85 -10.92 7.86 31.41
N GLU A 86 -10.33 7.28 32.44
CA GLU A 86 -9.43 6.13 32.37
C GLU A 86 -10.15 4.89 31.84
N VAL A 87 -11.41 4.68 32.26
CA VAL A 87 -12.23 3.56 31.77
C VAL A 87 -12.63 3.78 30.31
N ARG A 88 -12.91 5.02 29.91
CA ARG A 88 -13.19 5.34 28.50
C ARG A 88 -11.96 5.09 27.62
N ASP A 89 -10.78 5.52 28.05
CA ASP A 89 -9.53 5.28 27.32
C ASP A 89 -9.26 3.77 27.15
N MET A 90 -9.55 2.94 28.15
CA MET A 90 -9.48 1.48 28.02
C MET A 90 -10.46 0.93 26.96
N ILE A 91 -11.68 1.46 26.92
CA ILE A 91 -12.68 1.08 25.90
C ILE A 91 -12.20 1.48 24.52
N TYR A 92 -11.71 2.72 24.35
CA TYR A 92 -11.23 3.21 23.06
C TYR A 92 -10.00 2.43 22.58
N GLN A 93 -9.08 2.07 23.48
CA GLN A 93 -7.95 1.21 23.13
C GLN A 93 -8.41 -0.17 22.65
N HIS A 94 -9.47 -0.72 23.26
CA HIS A 94 -10.04 -2.00 22.84
C HIS A 94 -10.73 -1.95 21.45
N LEU A 95 -11.13 -0.77 20.95
CA LEU A 95 -11.66 -0.65 19.59
C LEU A 95 -10.62 -1.00 18.52
N TRP A 96 -9.34 -0.84 18.83
CA TRP A 96 -8.24 -1.04 17.90
C TRP A 96 -7.62 -2.43 17.97
N HIS A 97 -7.84 -3.15 19.06
CA HIS A 97 -7.30 -4.50 19.24
C HIS A 97 -8.14 -5.52 18.46
N TYR A 98 -7.51 -6.27 17.55
CA TYR A 98 -8.18 -7.35 16.83
C TYR A 98 -8.15 -8.64 17.65
N ASP A 99 -9.32 -9.24 17.80
CA ASP A 99 -9.46 -10.60 18.30
C ASP A 99 -9.58 -11.54 17.08
N PRO A 100 -8.62 -12.46 16.84
CA PRO A 100 -8.66 -13.36 15.70
C PRO A 100 -9.88 -14.30 15.68
N ASP A 101 -10.54 -14.50 16.83
CA ASP A 101 -11.76 -15.31 16.95
C ASP A 101 -13.04 -14.48 16.73
N ARG A 102 -12.96 -13.15 16.67
CA ARG A 102 -14.09 -12.31 16.26
C ARG A 102 -14.33 -12.49 14.76
N THR A 103 -15.40 -13.21 14.46
CA THR A 103 -16.06 -13.31 13.14
C THR A 103 -16.65 -11.96 12.72
N SER A 104 -15.80 -10.98 12.47
CA SER A 104 -16.22 -9.67 11.98
C SER A 104 -16.28 -9.66 10.43
N PRO A 105 -17.18 -8.86 9.82
CA PRO A 105 -17.20 -8.54 8.38
C PRO A 105 -15.84 -8.13 7.76
N HIS A 106 -14.85 -7.78 8.58
CA HIS A 106 -13.46 -7.51 8.16
C HIS A 106 -12.71 -8.72 7.56
N LEU A 107 -13.33 -9.91 7.51
CA LEU A 107 -12.84 -11.05 6.73
C LEU A 107 -12.61 -10.70 5.25
N MET A 108 -13.38 -9.75 4.68
CA MET A 108 -13.16 -9.25 3.31
C MET A 108 -11.94 -8.32 3.20
N ALA A 109 -11.68 -7.51 4.24
CA ALA A 109 -10.50 -6.65 4.28
C ALA A 109 -9.19 -7.46 4.32
N ARG A 110 -9.24 -8.66 4.90
CA ARG A 110 -8.13 -9.62 4.89
C ARG A 110 -7.64 -10.02 3.48
N GLN A 111 -8.48 -9.92 2.45
CA GLN A 111 -8.08 -10.15 1.06
C GLN A 111 -7.44 -8.90 0.42
N HIS A 112 -7.94 -7.70 0.70
CA HIS A 112 -7.38 -6.45 0.17
C HIS A 112 -6.07 -6.02 0.87
N VAL A 113 -5.95 -6.25 2.18
CA VAL A 113 -4.71 -5.99 2.96
C VAL A 113 -3.57 -6.87 2.45
N LYS A 114 -3.81 -8.16 2.16
CA LYS A 114 -2.77 -9.03 1.59
C LYS A 114 -2.24 -8.53 0.25
N GLN A 115 -3.06 -7.84 -0.54
CA GLN A 115 -2.67 -7.33 -1.85
C GLN A 115 -1.83 -6.05 -1.79
N HIS A 116 -1.62 -5.43 -0.63
CA HIS A 116 -0.89 -4.15 -0.55
C HIS A 116 0.22 -4.11 0.51
N TYR A 117 0.38 -5.19 1.28
CA TYR A 117 1.40 -5.33 2.32
C TYR A 117 2.57 -6.22 1.90
N THR A 118 3.30 -5.78 0.88
CA THR A 118 4.66 -6.26 0.58
C THR A 118 5.77 -5.40 1.15
N PHE A 119 5.42 -4.42 1.99
CA PHE A 119 6.39 -3.51 2.59
C PHE A 119 6.39 -3.60 4.12
N THR A 120 6.30 -4.81 4.65
CA THR A 120 6.71 -5.03 6.04
C THR A 120 8.19 -4.70 6.11
N CYS A 121 8.50 -3.61 6.80
CA CYS A 121 9.75 -3.43 7.52
C CYS A 121 10.20 -4.79 8.07
N LEU A 122 11.43 -5.23 7.78
CA LEU A 122 11.99 -6.51 8.26
C LEU A 122 11.88 -6.67 9.79
N TYR A 123 11.65 -5.56 10.51
CA TYR A 123 11.51 -5.50 11.96
C TYR A 123 10.06 -5.62 12.47
N CYS A 124 9.03 -5.66 11.60
CA CYS A 124 7.65 -5.93 12.00
C CYS A 124 7.37 -7.43 11.94
N SER A 125 6.97 -8.05 13.06
CA SER A 125 6.63 -9.48 13.03
C SER A 125 5.40 -9.70 12.14
N PRO A 126 5.31 -10.83 11.42
CA PRO A 126 4.12 -11.21 10.65
C PRO A 126 2.82 -11.18 11.47
N ASP A 127 2.95 -11.27 12.80
CA ASP A 127 1.83 -11.27 13.74
C ASP A 127 1.17 -9.89 13.87
N THR A 128 1.90 -8.78 13.74
CA THR A 128 1.31 -7.43 13.91
C THR A 128 0.23 -7.13 12.85
N ILE A 129 0.42 -7.53 11.59
CA ILE A 129 -0.59 -7.33 10.54
C ILE A 129 -1.80 -8.26 10.77
N ALA A 130 -1.56 -9.47 11.26
CA ALA A 130 -2.63 -10.41 11.60
C ALA A 130 -3.45 -9.94 12.82
N MET A 131 -2.83 -9.15 13.72
CA MET A 131 -3.41 -8.64 14.96
C MET A 131 -4.03 -7.25 14.87
N PHE A 132 -3.94 -6.55 13.74
CA PHE A 132 -4.50 -5.19 13.60
C PHE A 132 -5.07 -4.84 12.21
N PRO A 133 -5.79 -5.75 11.50
CA PRO A 133 -6.27 -5.47 10.14
C PRO A 133 -7.19 -4.24 10.08
N CYS A 134 -8.11 -4.07 11.03
CA CYS A 134 -9.04 -2.94 11.06
C CYS A 134 -8.33 -1.58 11.22
N LEU A 135 -7.38 -1.50 12.16
CA LEU A 135 -6.59 -0.28 12.40
C LEU A 135 -5.80 0.12 11.14
N LEU A 136 -5.27 -0.89 10.45
CA LEU A 136 -4.49 -0.76 9.24
C LEU A 136 -5.34 -0.32 8.04
N ASP A 137 -6.51 -0.96 7.85
CA ASP A 137 -7.48 -0.60 6.84
C ASP A 137 -7.89 0.86 6.97
N ILE A 138 -8.28 1.27 8.18
CA ILE A 138 -8.72 2.64 8.46
C ILE A 138 -7.59 3.62 8.14
N ALA A 139 -6.38 3.37 8.61
CA ALA A 139 -5.23 4.22 8.29
C ALA A 139 -5.00 4.31 6.77
N GLN A 140 -5.03 3.20 6.04
CA GLN A 140 -4.87 3.21 4.59
C GLN A 140 -5.97 3.98 3.87
N PHE A 141 -7.23 3.72 4.20
CA PHE A 141 -8.36 4.42 3.60
C PHE A 141 -8.26 5.93 3.83
N MET A 142 -7.89 6.37 5.02
CA MET A 142 -7.83 7.79 5.35
C MET A 142 -6.68 8.53 4.67
N PHE A 143 -5.47 7.94 4.68
CA PHE A 143 -4.31 8.57 4.07
C PHE A 143 -4.20 8.28 2.56
N ARG A 144 -5.22 7.64 1.96
CA ARG A 144 -5.37 7.49 0.52
C ARG A 144 -6.56 8.27 -0.04
N ALA A 145 -7.70 8.28 0.65
CA ALA A 145 -8.91 8.96 0.20
C ALA A 145 -8.61 10.42 -0.15
N GLU A 146 -8.86 10.77 -1.41
CA GLU A 146 -8.74 12.12 -1.92
C GLU A 146 -9.90 12.98 -1.40
N HIS A 147 -9.90 13.36 -0.11
CA HIS A 147 -10.86 14.32 0.49
C HIS A 147 -12.38 14.05 0.28
N ASP A 148 -12.76 12.98 -0.41
CA ASP A 148 -14.15 12.72 -0.76
C ASP A 148 -14.91 12.21 0.47
N ASN A 149 -16.15 12.68 0.50
CA ASN A 149 -17.04 12.82 1.65
C ASN A 149 -16.95 11.66 2.66
N LEU A 150 -16.08 11.78 3.66
CA LEU A 150 -15.94 10.80 4.74
C LEU A 150 -17.28 10.50 5.42
N SER A 151 -18.20 11.46 5.46
CA SER A 151 -19.57 11.26 5.93
C SER A 151 -20.26 10.13 5.18
N GLN A 152 -20.09 10.05 3.86
CA GLN A 152 -20.61 8.97 3.02
C GLN A 152 -19.94 7.63 3.35
N LEU A 153 -18.62 7.62 3.58
CA LEU A 153 -17.91 6.40 3.98
C LEU A 153 -18.36 5.88 5.35
N PHE A 154 -18.68 6.78 6.29
CA PHE A 154 -19.31 6.40 7.55
C PHE A 154 -20.74 5.90 7.34
N ASP A 155 -21.57 6.63 6.60
CA ASP A 155 -22.97 6.28 6.33
C ASP A 155 -23.11 4.94 5.60
N GLN A 156 -22.14 4.59 4.74
CA GLN A 156 -22.03 3.29 4.06
C GLN A 156 -21.35 2.20 4.89
N SER A 157 -20.93 2.52 6.14
CA SER A 157 -20.17 1.62 7.02
C SER A 157 -18.83 1.12 6.43
N ALA A 158 -18.28 1.84 5.46
CA ALA A 158 -16.92 1.61 4.94
C ALA A 158 -15.87 2.05 5.96
N LEU A 159 -16.18 3.07 6.76
CA LEU A 159 -15.41 3.47 7.94
C LEU A 159 -16.24 3.28 9.22
N PRO A 160 -15.60 3.03 10.38
CA PRO A 160 -16.35 2.82 11.61
C PRO A 160 -17.08 4.07 12.08
N HIS A 161 -18.38 3.95 12.34
CA HIS A 161 -19.23 5.03 12.84
C HIS A 161 -18.67 5.75 14.08
N TYR A 162 -17.93 5.04 14.94
CA TYR A 162 -17.41 5.63 16.17
C TYR A 162 -16.30 6.68 15.95
N MET A 163 -15.79 6.83 14.72
CA MET A 163 -14.89 7.93 14.34
C MET A 163 -15.65 9.18 13.86
N SER A 164 -16.95 9.06 13.61
CA SER A 164 -17.76 10.15 13.08
C SER A 164 -18.39 10.98 14.21
N PRO A 165 -18.18 12.31 14.24
CA PRO A 165 -18.89 13.21 15.15
C PRO A 165 -20.41 13.08 15.07
N ASP A 166 -20.95 12.80 13.87
CA ASP A 166 -22.38 12.66 13.65
C ASP A 166 -22.97 11.45 14.38
N TYR A 167 -22.16 10.44 14.65
CA TYR A 167 -22.62 9.21 15.29
C TYR A 167 -22.34 9.16 16.79
N VAL A 168 -21.23 9.73 17.28
CA VAL A 168 -20.86 9.62 18.70
C VAL A 168 -20.72 10.96 19.42
N GLY A 169 -20.91 12.07 18.71
CA GLY A 169 -20.67 13.42 19.20
C GLY A 169 -19.19 13.82 19.14
N VAL A 170 -18.95 15.13 19.02
CA VAL A 170 -17.62 15.73 18.80
C VAL A 170 -16.62 15.31 19.87
N LEU A 171 -16.99 15.40 21.16
CA LEU A 171 -16.07 15.09 22.25
C LEU A 171 -15.64 13.62 22.22
N THR A 172 -16.59 12.69 22.14
CA THR A 172 -16.29 11.26 22.09
C THR A 172 -15.47 10.90 20.86
N ALA A 173 -15.84 11.42 19.68
CA ALA A 173 -15.09 11.19 18.46
C ALA A 173 -13.65 11.70 18.58
N HIS A 174 -13.45 12.88 19.18
CA HIS A 174 -12.11 13.42 19.47
C HIS A 174 -11.32 12.50 20.42
N GLU A 175 -11.91 12.02 21.52
CA GLU A 175 -11.22 11.09 22.43
C GLU A 175 -10.80 9.78 21.72
N ILE A 176 -11.69 9.25 20.88
CA ILE A 176 -11.44 8.05 20.08
C ILE A 176 -10.33 8.31 19.05
N GLY A 177 -10.35 9.46 18.37
CA GLY A 177 -9.31 9.86 17.42
C GLY A 177 -7.94 9.99 18.06
N VAL A 178 -7.84 10.55 19.27
CA VAL A 178 -6.58 10.54 20.05
C VAL A 178 -6.14 9.10 20.35
N SER A 179 -7.06 8.23 20.77
CA SER A 179 -6.76 6.82 21.02
C SER A 179 -6.29 6.09 19.76
N PHE A 180 -6.84 6.42 18.59
CA PHE A 180 -6.44 5.86 17.30
C PHE A 180 -4.98 6.15 16.99
N TYR A 181 -4.56 7.41 17.07
CA TYR A 181 -3.14 7.78 16.84
C TYR A 181 -2.22 7.13 17.87
N LYS A 182 -2.65 7.02 19.14
CA LYS A 182 -1.89 6.29 20.17
C LYS A 182 -1.64 4.84 19.76
N SER A 183 -2.68 4.12 19.33
CA SER A 183 -2.56 2.73 18.86
C SER A 183 -1.73 2.61 17.58
N LEU A 184 -1.87 3.53 16.62
CA LEU A 184 -1.01 3.56 15.43
C LEU A 184 0.47 3.72 15.77
N ASN A 185 0.78 4.56 16.76
CA ASN A 185 2.16 4.79 17.20
C ASN A 185 2.74 3.57 17.94
N GLU A 186 1.94 2.90 18.77
CA GLU A 186 2.34 1.69 19.50
C GLU A 186 2.69 0.55 18.54
N GLU A 187 1.89 0.39 17.48
CA GLU A 187 2.03 -0.69 16.48
C GLU A 187 2.88 -0.31 15.25
N ASN A 188 3.35 0.93 15.16
CA ASN A 188 4.17 1.47 14.06
C ASN A 188 3.47 1.33 12.68
N LEU A 189 2.16 1.56 12.63
CA LEU A 189 1.33 1.29 11.44
C LEU A 189 1.10 2.52 10.54
N LEU A 190 1.47 3.72 10.99
CA LEU A 190 1.28 4.93 10.18
C LEU A 190 2.31 4.98 9.07
N GLN A 191 1.84 4.94 7.83
CA GLN A 191 2.68 4.99 6.64
C GLN A 191 2.13 5.97 5.61
N CYS A 192 3.01 6.67 4.89
CA CYS A 192 2.61 7.55 3.81
C CYS A 192 3.66 7.60 2.70
N GLN A 193 3.29 8.13 1.54
CA GLN A 193 4.25 8.50 0.51
C GLN A 193 4.97 9.80 0.90
N SER A 194 6.20 9.99 0.43
CA SER A 194 6.98 11.22 0.66
C SER A 194 6.19 12.49 0.30
N SER A 195 5.48 12.51 -0.83
CA SER A 195 4.68 13.68 -1.24
C SER A 195 3.42 13.92 -0.40
N ARG A 196 3.10 13.05 0.56
CA ARG A 196 1.95 13.19 1.46
C ARG A 196 2.35 13.49 2.89
N ILE A 197 3.65 13.64 3.18
CA ILE A 197 4.15 13.95 4.53
C ILE A 197 3.43 15.18 5.10
N GLU A 198 3.37 16.27 4.34
CA GLU A 198 2.70 17.50 4.80
C GLU A 198 1.24 17.25 5.18
N SER A 199 0.46 16.65 4.25
CA SER A 199 -0.96 16.35 4.50
C SER A 199 -1.16 15.45 5.72
N VAL A 200 -0.34 14.42 5.91
CA VAL A 200 -0.45 13.50 7.04
C VAL A 200 -0.15 14.19 8.37
N LEU A 201 0.78 15.16 8.37
CA LEU A 201 1.19 15.90 9.56
C LEU A 201 0.27 17.07 9.90
N LYS A 202 -0.37 17.70 8.91
CA LYS A 202 -1.15 18.94 9.10
C LYS A 202 -2.65 18.72 9.02
N ASP A 203 -3.10 17.80 8.18
CA ASP A 203 -4.52 17.56 7.98
C ASP A 203 -5.03 16.61 9.06
N ASP A 204 -6.17 16.98 9.66
CA ASP A 204 -6.95 16.06 10.45
C ASP A 204 -7.99 15.40 9.55
N PRO A 205 -7.73 14.16 9.09
CA PRO A 205 -8.63 13.48 8.17
C PRO A 205 -10.02 13.30 8.78
N PHE A 206 -10.20 13.30 10.10
CA PHE A 206 -11.52 13.11 10.69
C PHE A 206 -12.29 14.42 10.91
N HIS A 207 -11.68 15.57 10.61
CA HIS A 207 -12.24 16.89 10.92
C HIS A 207 -12.64 17.05 12.40
N LEU A 208 -11.88 16.41 13.29
CA LEU A 208 -12.03 16.43 14.75
C LEU A 208 -11.26 17.57 15.43
N SER A 209 -10.55 18.38 14.64
CA SER A 209 -9.61 19.41 15.11
C SER A 209 -8.46 18.83 15.95
N LEU A 210 -8.02 17.62 15.62
CA LEU A 210 -6.89 16.97 16.28
C LEU A 210 -5.56 17.63 15.88
N PRO A 211 -4.65 17.88 16.84
CA PRO A 211 -3.30 18.34 16.53
C PRO A 211 -2.45 17.14 16.03
N THR A 212 -2.68 16.69 14.80
CA THR A 212 -2.09 15.47 14.23
C THR A 212 -0.56 15.47 14.32
N MET A 213 0.09 16.59 14.02
CA MET A 213 1.55 16.77 14.20
C MET A 213 2.07 16.48 15.61
N GLU A 214 1.27 16.71 16.65
CA GLU A 214 1.65 16.45 18.05
C GLU A 214 1.35 15.00 18.47
N LEU A 215 0.32 14.40 17.85
CA LEU A 215 -0.13 13.04 18.11
C LEU A 215 0.72 11.99 17.41
N ILE A 216 1.25 12.28 16.22
CA ILE A 216 2.08 11.33 15.46
C ILE A 216 3.46 11.22 16.10
N ARG A 217 3.83 9.99 16.50
CA ARG A 217 5.11 9.64 17.13
C ARG A 217 5.87 8.56 16.40
N ASN A 218 5.21 7.80 15.53
CA ASN A 218 5.85 6.92 14.58
C ASN A 218 5.32 7.21 13.18
N LEU A 219 6.22 7.36 12.21
CA LEU A 219 5.89 7.53 10.81
C LEU A 219 6.84 6.71 9.92
N THR A 220 6.27 5.93 9.01
CA THR A 220 7.01 5.30 7.91
C THR A 220 6.75 6.04 6.60
N VAL A 221 7.80 6.57 5.99
CA VAL A 221 7.74 7.30 4.73
C VAL A 221 8.23 6.42 3.59
N HIS A 222 7.38 6.20 2.60
CA HIS A 222 7.67 5.51 1.35
C HIS A 222 8.10 6.51 0.28
N CYS A 223 9.40 6.57 0.01
CA CYS A 223 9.98 7.46 -0.98
C CYS A 223 10.28 6.70 -2.29
N ASN A 224 9.44 6.94 -3.30
CA ASN A 224 9.68 6.44 -4.65
C ASN A 224 10.73 7.31 -5.35
N ILE A 225 12.00 6.90 -5.39
CA ILE A 225 13.04 7.70 -6.04
C ILE A 225 12.76 7.90 -7.53
N ASP A 226 12.13 6.94 -8.19
CA ASP A 226 11.88 7.02 -9.63
C ASP A 226 10.97 8.21 -10.00
N ARG A 227 10.11 8.66 -9.07
CA ARG A 227 9.29 9.87 -9.22
C ARG A 227 10.12 11.15 -9.24
N TYR A 228 11.22 11.18 -8.51
CA TYR A 228 12.09 12.35 -8.40
C TYR A 228 13.22 12.32 -9.42
N ARG A 229 13.39 11.24 -10.19
CA ARG A 229 14.37 11.20 -11.27
C ARG A 229 13.99 12.23 -12.33
N THR A 230 15.00 12.84 -12.96
CA THR A 230 14.77 13.62 -14.18
C THR A 230 13.97 12.77 -15.17
N PRO A 231 12.94 13.31 -15.83
CA PRO A 231 12.02 12.55 -16.63
C PRO A 231 12.72 12.19 -17.94
N PRO A 232 12.36 11.03 -18.51
CA PRO A 232 12.88 10.65 -19.80
C PRO A 232 12.54 11.72 -20.84
N PRO A 233 13.47 12.05 -21.75
CA PRO A 233 13.17 12.92 -22.88
C PRO A 233 11.95 12.41 -23.66
N LYS A 234 11.05 13.32 -24.07
CA LYS A 234 9.79 13.01 -24.80
C LYS A 234 9.99 12.53 -26.24
N HIS A 235 11.19 12.05 -26.59
CA HIS A 235 11.54 11.60 -27.93
C HIS A 235 12.29 10.28 -27.84
N GLN A 236 12.17 9.45 -28.88
CA GLN A 236 12.92 8.20 -28.94
C GLN A 236 14.42 8.50 -28.93
N LEU A 237 15.12 7.87 -27.98
CA LEU A 237 16.56 7.98 -27.86
C LEU A 237 17.24 7.46 -29.13
N SER A 238 17.94 8.35 -29.83
CA SER A 238 18.74 8.05 -31.02
C SER A 238 20.15 8.62 -30.89
N SER A 239 21.12 8.07 -31.62
CA SER A 239 22.49 8.60 -31.63
C SER A 239 22.60 10.06 -32.09
N LYS A 240 21.52 10.63 -32.66
CA LYS A 240 21.42 12.01 -33.14
C LYS A 240 20.77 12.95 -32.13
N CYS A 241 20.37 12.46 -30.95
CA CYS A 241 19.74 13.29 -29.92
C CYS A 241 20.62 14.45 -29.49
N ARG A 242 19.98 15.49 -28.98
CA ARG A 242 20.62 16.74 -28.61
C ARG A 242 20.15 17.12 -27.22
N HIS A 243 20.78 16.50 -26.22
CA HIS A 243 20.40 16.73 -24.84
C HIS A 243 21.10 17.97 -24.24
N SER A 244 20.44 18.63 -23.30
CA SER A 244 20.96 19.76 -22.53
C SER A 244 21.62 19.29 -21.23
N LEU A 245 22.31 20.20 -20.53
CA LEU A 245 22.86 19.93 -19.21
C LEU A 245 21.78 19.70 -18.15
N SER A 246 20.61 20.33 -18.27
CA SER A 246 19.49 20.11 -17.34
C SER A 246 18.95 18.68 -17.42
N GLU A 247 19.11 18.00 -18.57
CA GLU A 247 18.74 16.59 -18.72
C GLU A 247 19.77 15.63 -18.10
N THR A 248 20.89 16.15 -17.56
CA THR A 248 21.90 15.36 -16.85
C THR A 248 21.72 15.34 -15.33
N GLU A 249 20.75 16.08 -14.80
CA GLU A 249 20.40 15.98 -13.38
C GLU A 249 19.91 14.57 -13.06
N LEU A 250 20.39 13.99 -11.95
CA LEU A 250 20.01 12.63 -11.53
C LEU A 250 18.64 12.63 -10.86
N VAL A 251 18.38 13.65 -10.03
CA VAL A 251 17.20 13.78 -9.17
C VAL A 251 16.79 15.25 -9.09
N TYR A 252 15.49 15.52 -9.08
CA TYR A 252 14.89 16.79 -8.68
C TYR A 252 15.01 17.01 -7.18
N SER A 253 16.22 17.37 -6.74
CA SER A 253 16.55 17.52 -5.33
C SER A 253 15.67 18.52 -4.59
N GLU A 254 15.25 19.60 -5.26
CA GLU A 254 14.37 20.62 -4.67
C GLU A 254 13.01 20.05 -4.29
N LEU A 255 12.33 19.36 -5.22
CA LEU A 255 11.04 18.72 -4.96
C LEU A 255 11.13 17.65 -3.87
N LEU A 256 12.19 16.83 -3.91
CA LEU A 256 12.42 15.80 -2.89
C LEU A 256 12.67 16.44 -1.51
N TRP A 257 13.39 17.56 -1.46
CA TRP A 257 13.59 18.32 -0.22
C TRP A 257 12.30 18.94 0.28
N GLU A 258 11.48 19.53 -0.61
CA GLU A 258 10.17 20.11 -0.28
C GLU A 258 9.24 19.09 0.36
N ASP A 259 9.17 17.87 -0.20
CA ASP A 259 8.33 16.80 0.34
C ASP A 259 8.73 16.42 1.77
N PHE A 260 10.03 16.46 2.10
CA PHE A 260 10.54 16.10 3.44
C PHE A 260 10.58 17.28 4.42
N CYS A 261 10.62 18.53 3.96
CA CYS A 261 10.87 19.68 4.83
C CYS A 261 9.79 19.89 5.90
N SER A 262 8.55 19.43 5.64
CA SER A 262 7.45 19.45 6.61
C SER A 262 7.73 18.65 7.89
N LEU A 263 8.68 17.70 7.88
CA LEU A 263 9.11 17.00 9.09
C LEU A 263 9.81 17.94 10.09
N LEU A 264 10.40 19.03 9.61
CA LEU A 264 11.08 20.01 10.46
C LEU A 264 10.10 20.80 11.34
N ASP A 265 8.83 20.88 10.94
CA ASP A 265 7.76 21.58 11.68
C ASP A 265 7.37 20.86 12.99
N ILE A 266 7.75 19.58 13.14
CA ILE A 266 7.49 18.80 14.36
C ILE A 266 8.23 19.43 15.54
N LYS A 267 7.48 20.07 16.46
CA LYS A 267 8.05 20.79 17.61
C LYS A 267 8.79 19.88 18.59
N ASN A 268 8.24 18.69 18.87
CA ASN A 268 8.82 17.73 19.81
C ASN A 268 9.29 16.50 19.05
N LYS A 269 10.57 16.48 18.67
CA LYS A 269 11.21 15.36 17.94
C LYS A 269 11.75 14.27 18.87
N LYS A 270 11.82 14.55 20.19
CA LYS A 270 12.32 13.58 21.17
C LYS A 270 11.40 12.37 21.23
N GLY A 271 11.94 11.19 20.91
CA GLY A 271 11.18 9.94 20.89
C GLY A 271 10.27 9.78 19.67
N PHE A 272 10.30 10.71 18.71
CA PHE A 272 9.72 10.52 17.40
C PHE A 272 10.51 9.45 16.65
N LYS A 273 9.84 8.45 16.09
CA LYS A 273 10.43 7.38 15.29
C LYS A 273 10.09 7.61 13.82
N LEU A 274 11.11 7.78 13.00
CA LEU A 274 10.97 7.95 11.56
C LEU A 274 11.65 6.78 10.84
N HIS A 275 10.90 6.08 10.01
CA HIS A 275 11.44 5.08 9.09
C HIS A 275 11.27 5.57 7.66
N VAL A 276 12.36 5.82 6.94
CA VAL A 276 12.31 6.20 5.52
C VAL A 276 12.66 4.99 4.68
N ILE A 277 11.66 4.47 3.96
CA ILE A 277 11.84 3.41 2.97
C ILE A 277 12.02 4.07 1.62
N ILE A 278 13.25 4.11 1.17
CA ILE A 278 13.64 4.57 -0.15
C ILE A 278 13.55 3.38 -1.10
N TYR A 279 12.77 3.48 -2.17
CA TYR A 279 12.68 2.40 -3.15
C TYR A 279 12.90 2.85 -4.59
N GLN A 280 13.45 1.92 -5.36
CA GLN A 280 13.75 2.06 -6.78
C GLN A 280 13.27 0.84 -7.54
N ARG A 281 12.65 1.05 -8.70
CA ARG A 281 12.38 0.01 -9.69
C ARG A 281 13.62 -0.28 -10.53
N TYR A 282 14.37 0.77 -10.90
CA TYR A 282 15.62 0.66 -11.63
C TYR A 282 16.77 1.06 -10.73
N ILE A 283 17.61 0.10 -10.38
CA ILE A 283 18.68 0.26 -9.40
C ILE A 283 19.79 1.07 -10.06
N ARG A 284 20.00 2.28 -9.52
CA ARG A 284 21.00 3.25 -9.96
C ARG A 284 21.60 3.89 -8.70
N LEU A 285 22.80 3.45 -8.31
CA LEU A 285 23.42 3.90 -7.05
C LEU A 285 23.69 5.40 -7.02
N ASN A 286 24.02 6.01 -8.15
CA ASN A 286 24.26 7.46 -8.23
C ASN A 286 22.98 8.28 -8.06
N VAL A 287 21.83 7.73 -8.49
CA VAL A 287 20.52 8.37 -8.25
C VAL A 287 20.17 8.26 -6.77
N LEU A 288 20.42 7.10 -6.16
CA LEU A 288 20.21 6.87 -4.73
C LEU A 288 21.08 7.80 -3.88
N GLU A 289 22.36 7.92 -4.21
CA GLU A 289 23.30 8.85 -3.57
C GLU A 289 22.79 10.30 -3.62
N LYS A 290 22.39 10.78 -4.81
CA LYS A 290 21.84 12.14 -4.95
C LYS A 290 20.52 12.35 -4.20
N ALA A 291 19.66 11.34 -4.14
CA ALA A 291 18.44 11.41 -3.34
C ALA A 291 18.76 11.51 -1.84
N ILE A 292 19.73 10.71 -1.35
CA ILE A 292 20.19 10.76 0.05
C ILE A 292 20.77 12.14 0.36
N GLU A 293 21.65 12.67 -0.50
CA GLU A 293 22.22 14.03 -0.35
C GLU A 293 21.13 15.10 -0.22
N ALA A 294 20.08 15.03 -1.04
CA ALA A 294 19.00 16.02 -1.05
C ALA A 294 18.23 16.07 0.29
N ILE A 295 17.94 14.92 0.89
CA ILE A 295 17.19 14.84 2.16
C ILE A 295 18.09 14.81 3.41
N GLN A 296 19.40 14.68 3.24
CA GLN A 296 20.36 14.47 4.33
C GLN A 296 20.27 15.55 5.41
N SER A 297 20.13 16.82 4.99
CA SER A 297 20.06 17.96 5.91
C SER A 297 18.83 17.90 6.82
N VAL A 298 17.66 17.58 6.25
CA VAL A 298 16.40 17.42 6.97
C VAL A 298 16.51 16.27 7.99
N LEU A 299 16.96 15.10 7.52
CA LEU A 299 17.06 13.91 8.35
C LEU A 299 18.08 14.06 9.47
N LYS A 300 19.25 14.67 9.22
CA LYS A 300 20.24 14.99 10.25
C LYS A 300 19.67 15.92 11.32
N SER A 301 18.92 16.95 10.93
CA SER A 301 18.28 17.88 11.87
C SER A 301 17.33 17.12 12.81
N LEU A 302 16.56 16.17 12.29
CA LEU A 302 15.66 15.35 13.12
C LEU A 302 16.43 14.51 14.13
N THR A 303 17.49 13.82 13.69
CA THR A 303 18.31 12.97 14.56
C THR A 303 19.00 13.80 15.66
N GLN A 304 19.52 14.99 15.32
CA GLN A 304 20.13 15.91 16.29
C GLN A 304 19.13 16.36 17.38
N ASP A 305 17.86 16.48 17.04
CA ASP A 305 16.77 16.84 17.95
C ASP A 305 16.17 15.64 18.71
N GLY A 306 16.79 14.45 18.62
CA GLY A 306 16.42 13.26 19.39
C GLY A 306 15.37 12.34 18.73
N CYS A 307 15.18 12.46 17.41
CA CYS A 307 14.42 11.48 16.62
C CYS A 307 15.23 10.18 16.43
N SER A 308 14.55 9.04 16.57
CA SER A 308 15.06 7.74 16.14
C SER A 308 14.81 7.58 14.65
N LEU A 309 15.87 7.56 13.85
CA LEU A 309 15.79 7.49 12.40
C LEU A 309 16.34 6.16 11.88
N THR A 310 15.61 5.55 10.97
CA THR A 310 16.06 4.41 10.16
C THR A 310 15.82 4.75 8.70
N VAL A 311 16.80 4.49 7.84
CA VAL A 311 16.67 4.61 6.38
C VAL A 311 16.98 3.27 5.75
N THR A 312 16.04 2.77 4.95
CA THR A 312 16.17 1.49 4.28
C THR A 312 16.02 1.71 2.79
N TRP A 313 16.91 1.14 2.00
CA TRP A 313 16.77 1.03 0.56
C TRP A 313 16.10 -0.30 0.20
N THR A 314 15.20 -0.29 -0.78
CA THR A 314 14.50 -1.48 -1.25
C THR A 314 14.32 -1.49 -2.76
N TYR A 315 14.61 -2.62 -3.41
CA TYR A 315 14.32 -2.81 -4.83
C TYR A 315 12.86 -3.27 -5.02
N ARG A 316 12.11 -2.53 -5.84
CA ARG A 316 10.66 -2.75 -6.06
C ARG A 316 10.34 -3.40 -7.41
N GLY A 317 11.30 -3.64 -8.32
CA GLY A 317 11.03 -4.38 -9.57
C GLY A 317 9.77 -3.97 -10.35
N HIS A 318 9.26 -4.90 -11.15
CA HIS A 318 8.09 -4.73 -12.05
C HIS A 318 6.98 -5.67 -11.59
N TRP A 319 6.46 -5.47 -10.37
CA TRP A 319 5.37 -6.31 -9.88
C TRP A 319 4.07 -5.86 -10.57
N LYS A 320 3.74 -6.54 -11.66
CA LYS A 320 2.50 -6.34 -12.44
C LYS A 320 1.24 -6.70 -11.65
N ASP A 321 1.40 -7.51 -10.60
CA ASP A 321 0.33 -7.88 -9.70
C ASP A 321 0.48 -7.04 -8.43
N ALA A 322 -0.62 -6.40 -8.01
CA ALA A 322 -0.68 -5.56 -6.82
C ALA A 322 -0.04 -6.24 -5.58
N GLU A 323 -0.03 -7.57 -5.56
CA GLU A 323 0.45 -8.45 -4.49
C GLU A 323 1.95 -8.39 -4.18
N GLY A 324 2.77 -7.70 -4.98
CA GLY A 324 4.22 -7.53 -4.77
C GLY A 324 5.00 -8.85 -4.55
N PRO A 325 6.29 -8.80 -4.17
CA PRO A 325 7.02 -9.99 -3.81
C PRO A 325 6.60 -10.48 -2.42
N PRO A 326 6.55 -11.81 -2.17
CA PRO A 326 6.56 -12.34 -0.81
C PRO A 326 7.66 -11.68 0.02
N CYS A 327 7.41 -11.38 1.30
CA CYS A 327 8.37 -10.67 2.17
C CYS A 327 9.79 -11.29 2.21
N HIS A 328 9.91 -12.60 1.98
CA HIS A 328 11.20 -13.31 1.92
C HIS A 328 11.98 -13.13 0.60
N GLN A 329 11.39 -12.45 -0.39
CA GLN A 329 12.00 -12.11 -1.68
C GLN A 329 12.23 -10.60 -1.81
N LEU A 330 12.01 -9.85 -0.72
CA LEU A 330 12.25 -8.41 -0.70
C LEU A 330 13.75 -8.15 -0.63
N VAL A 331 14.30 -7.54 -1.67
CA VAL A 331 15.70 -7.11 -1.71
C VAL A 331 15.79 -5.75 -1.02
N SER A 332 16.40 -5.73 0.18
CA SER A 332 16.40 -4.57 1.06
C SER A 332 17.71 -4.44 1.81
N CYS A 333 18.18 -3.21 2.02
CA CYS A 333 19.43 -2.90 2.73
C CYS A 333 19.20 -1.71 3.70
N ASP A 334 19.69 -1.82 4.94
CA ASP A 334 19.73 -0.68 5.86
C ASP A 334 20.88 0.25 5.45
N ILE A 335 20.53 1.49 5.13
CA ILE A 335 21.47 2.50 4.67
C ILE A 335 21.45 3.73 5.60
N THR A 336 21.06 3.55 6.86
CA THR A 336 20.98 4.65 7.84
C THR A 336 22.32 5.36 8.00
N HIS A 337 23.44 4.61 7.96
CA HIS A 337 24.80 5.15 8.02
C HIS A 337 25.19 5.99 6.80
N ALA A 338 24.50 5.85 5.66
CA ALA A 338 24.71 6.72 4.49
C ALA A 338 24.50 8.20 4.83
N LEU A 339 23.64 8.50 5.81
CA LEU A 339 23.46 9.87 6.29
C LEU A 339 24.71 10.41 6.97
N GLY A 340 25.53 9.57 7.61
CA GLY A 340 26.77 9.97 8.28
C GLY A 340 27.96 10.12 7.34
N ALA A 341 27.89 9.57 6.12
CA ALA A 341 28.99 9.59 5.18
C ALA A 341 29.40 11.01 4.77
N SER A 342 30.71 11.22 4.60
CA SER A 342 31.25 12.46 4.06
C SER A 342 31.02 12.50 2.55
N ASN A 343 30.56 13.62 2.02
CA ASN A 343 30.45 13.83 0.57
C ASN A 343 31.79 14.28 -0.05
N ASP A 344 32.93 13.99 0.59
CA ASP A 344 34.24 14.38 0.07
C ASP A 344 34.61 13.45 -1.09
N PRO A 345 34.69 13.96 -2.34
CA PRO A 345 35.03 13.15 -3.51
C PRO A 345 36.47 12.64 -3.50
N LEU A 346 37.29 13.01 -2.50
CA LEU A 346 38.65 12.51 -2.30
C LEU A 346 38.73 11.35 -1.31
N LEU A 347 37.65 11.05 -0.58
CA LEU A 347 37.57 9.87 0.29
C LEU A 347 37.04 8.68 -0.51
N ASP A 348 37.48 7.47 -0.13
CA ASP A 348 37.08 6.21 -0.76
C ASP A 348 35.55 6.08 -0.86
N ASP A 349 35.08 5.28 -1.81
CA ASP A 349 33.64 5.02 -2.01
C ASP A 349 32.95 4.71 -0.68
N PRO A 350 31.81 5.37 -0.38
CA PRO A 350 31.22 5.29 0.95
C PRO A 350 30.74 3.87 1.26
N ASP A 351 31.06 3.37 2.46
CA ASP A 351 30.81 1.99 2.91
C ASP A 351 29.39 1.48 2.60
N TRP A 352 28.37 2.34 2.73
CA TRP A 352 26.98 1.97 2.45
C TRP A 352 26.73 1.52 1.00
N LYS A 353 27.51 2.00 0.02
CA LYS A 353 27.41 1.53 -1.37
C LYS A 353 27.88 0.09 -1.47
N TRP A 354 28.92 -0.29 -0.73
CA TRP A 354 29.39 -1.67 -0.67
C TRP A 354 28.35 -2.59 -0.05
N ASP A 355 27.71 -2.17 1.04
CA ASP A 355 26.63 -2.94 1.67
C ASP A 355 25.45 -3.16 0.71
N VAL A 356 25.10 -2.15 -0.08
CA VAL A 356 24.06 -2.28 -1.12
C VAL A 356 24.53 -3.21 -2.24
N CYS A 357 25.78 -3.11 -2.71
CA CYS A 357 26.33 -4.01 -3.72
C CYS A 357 26.34 -5.47 -3.24
N GLU A 358 26.74 -5.74 -2.00
CA GLU A 358 26.75 -7.09 -1.43
C GLU A 358 25.33 -7.68 -1.41
N VAL A 359 24.34 -6.91 -0.96
CA VAL A 359 22.92 -7.31 -1.00
C VAL A 359 22.44 -7.57 -2.43
N LEU A 360 22.90 -6.79 -3.41
CA LEU A 360 22.53 -6.94 -4.81
C LEU A 360 23.17 -8.18 -5.45
N ASP A 361 24.42 -8.49 -5.11
CA ASP A 361 25.12 -9.69 -5.56
C ASP A 361 24.46 -10.95 -4.99
N GLU A 362 24.07 -10.94 -3.71
CA GLU A 362 23.31 -12.03 -3.09
C GLU A 362 21.92 -12.21 -3.70
N ALA A 363 21.31 -11.12 -4.14
CA ALA A 363 19.95 -11.08 -4.68
C ALA A 363 19.89 -11.05 -6.22
N GLU A 364 20.98 -11.36 -6.93
CA GLU A 364 21.03 -11.28 -8.40
C GLU A 364 19.88 -12.04 -9.08
N GLY A 365 19.52 -13.21 -8.53
CA GLY A 365 18.42 -14.05 -9.03
C GLY A 365 17.00 -13.50 -8.79
N LEU A 366 16.85 -12.47 -7.95
CA LEU A 366 15.59 -11.80 -7.64
C LEU A 366 15.44 -10.47 -8.41
N ILE A 367 16.53 -9.94 -8.96
CA ILE A 367 16.56 -8.68 -9.70
C ILE A 367 16.23 -8.97 -11.17
N LEU A 368 15.36 -8.15 -11.74
CA LEU A 368 14.98 -8.32 -13.14
C LEU A 368 16.15 -7.95 -14.06
N PRO A 369 16.41 -8.71 -15.13
CA PRO A 369 17.48 -8.40 -16.07
C PRO A 369 17.40 -6.95 -16.57
N GLY A 370 18.52 -6.23 -16.49
CA GLY A 370 18.62 -4.83 -16.90
C GLY A 370 18.19 -3.80 -15.85
N HIS A 371 17.55 -4.21 -14.75
CA HIS A 371 17.15 -3.28 -13.69
C HIS A 371 18.34 -2.74 -12.90
N ALA A 372 19.43 -3.50 -12.76
CA ALA A 372 20.64 -3.05 -12.11
C ALA A 372 21.66 -2.47 -13.11
N LYS A 373 22.07 -1.22 -12.88
CA LYS A 373 23.22 -0.59 -13.58
C LYS A 373 24.08 0.15 -12.56
N PHE A 374 25.30 -0.34 -12.38
CA PHE A 374 26.28 0.18 -11.43
C PHE A 374 27.18 1.25 -12.06
N ASP A 375 27.54 1.07 -13.33
CA ASP A 375 28.52 1.91 -14.04
C ASP A 375 27.88 3.10 -14.77
N VAL A 376 27.11 3.94 -14.07
CA VAL A 376 26.71 5.24 -14.64
C VAL A 376 27.77 6.26 -14.28
N GLU A 377 28.92 6.27 -14.97
CA GLU A 377 29.95 7.29 -14.74
C GLU A 377 29.30 8.69 -14.74
N PRO A 378 29.36 9.45 -13.63
CA PRO A 378 28.78 10.78 -13.59
C PRO A 378 29.50 11.63 -14.63
N VAL A 379 28.74 12.33 -15.48
CA VAL A 379 29.34 13.26 -16.45
C VAL A 379 30.14 14.27 -15.63
N ASN A 380 31.46 14.29 -15.79
CA ASN A 380 32.27 15.32 -15.17
C ASN A 380 32.04 16.62 -15.95
N ILE A 381 30.95 17.32 -15.62
CA ILE A 381 30.47 18.54 -16.30
C ILE A 381 31.58 19.59 -16.36
N SER A 382 32.46 19.60 -15.35
CA SER A 382 33.61 20.52 -15.25
C SER A 382 34.73 20.27 -16.28
N LYS A 383 34.85 19.05 -16.83
CA LYS A 383 35.98 18.65 -17.69
C LYS A 383 35.61 18.33 -19.13
N THR A 384 34.32 18.15 -19.44
CA THR A 384 33.91 17.77 -20.80
C THR A 384 32.65 18.51 -21.24
N SER A 385 32.82 19.61 -21.98
CA SER A 385 31.79 20.19 -22.87
C SER A 385 31.47 19.28 -24.07
N SER A 386 31.78 17.98 -23.99
CA SER A 386 31.58 17.03 -25.07
C SER A 386 30.13 16.61 -25.09
N ARG A 387 29.39 17.11 -26.08
CA ARG A 387 28.00 16.72 -26.38
C ARG A 387 27.79 15.20 -26.40
N ASN A 388 28.82 14.45 -26.79
CA ASN A 388 28.79 12.99 -26.83
C ASN A 388 28.78 12.35 -25.43
N ALA A 389 29.31 13.02 -24.39
CA ALA A 389 29.25 12.55 -23.01
C ALA A 389 27.85 12.77 -22.42
N ILE A 390 27.28 13.96 -22.62
CA ILE A 390 25.90 14.28 -22.24
C ILE A 390 24.93 13.28 -22.87
N ASN A 391 25.05 13.05 -24.19
CA ASN A 391 24.20 12.08 -24.86
C ASN A 391 24.37 10.65 -24.33
N ARG A 392 25.60 10.19 -24.07
CA ARG A 392 25.83 8.86 -23.51
C ARG A 392 25.20 8.71 -22.13
N PHE A 393 25.34 9.72 -21.27
CA PHE A 393 24.74 9.71 -19.94
C PHE A 393 23.23 9.60 -19.97
N VAL A 394 22.56 10.50 -20.69
CA VAL A 394 21.09 10.50 -20.80
C VAL A 394 20.59 9.16 -21.35
N HIS A 395 21.29 8.60 -22.33
CA HIS A 395 20.92 7.30 -22.90
C HIS A 395 21.18 6.11 -21.96
N SER A 396 22.12 6.22 -21.03
CA SER A 396 22.43 5.16 -20.05
C SER A 396 21.49 5.17 -18.84
N MET A 397 20.94 6.35 -18.51
CA MET A 397 20.07 6.57 -17.36
C MET A 397 18.74 5.80 -17.48
N TYR A 398 18.15 5.79 -18.68
CA TYR A 398 16.85 5.19 -18.93
C TYR A 398 16.97 3.86 -19.66
N ASP A 399 16.12 2.90 -19.29
CA ASP A 399 15.98 1.66 -20.04
C ASP A 399 15.03 1.84 -21.24
N PRO A 400 15.25 1.11 -22.35
CA PRO A 400 14.36 1.17 -23.51
C PRO A 400 12.88 0.95 -23.14
N ASP A 401 12.63 0.06 -22.18
CA ASP A 401 11.29 -0.27 -21.70
C ASP A 401 10.62 0.88 -20.93
N GLU A 402 11.40 1.80 -20.34
CA GLU A 402 10.86 3.01 -19.70
C GLU A 402 10.34 4.02 -20.72
N MET A 403 10.94 4.06 -21.92
CA MET A 403 10.59 5.02 -22.97
C MET A 403 9.23 4.71 -23.63
N TYR A 404 8.78 3.46 -23.58
CA TYR A 404 7.52 3.05 -24.22
C TYR A 404 6.27 3.36 -23.39
N VAL A 405 6.43 3.60 -22.08
CA VAL A 405 5.29 3.86 -21.17
C VAL A 405 4.67 5.25 -21.42
N GLY A 406 5.38 6.18 -22.07
CA GLY A 406 4.96 7.57 -22.20
C GLY A 406 3.95 7.93 -23.32
N SER A 407 3.39 6.98 -24.06
CA SER A 407 2.45 7.28 -25.16
C SER A 407 1.05 6.68 -25.01
N GLY A 408 0.81 5.86 -24.01
CA GLY A 408 -0.48 5.23 -23.74
C GLY A 408 -0.93 5.47 -22.33
N SER A 409 -1.39 6.70 -22.02
CA SER A 409 -2.01 7.12 -20.76
C SER A 409 -1.17 6.92 -19.49
N ASN A 410 -1.25 7.87 -18.56
CA ASN A 410 -0.80 7.69 -17.18
C ASN A 410 -1.68 6.61 -16.50
N ALA A 411 -1.43 5.35 -16.84
CA ALA A 411 -1.98 4.18 -16.19
C ALA A 411 -0.86 3.51 -15.36
N ASP A 412 -0.16 4.31 -14.55
CA ASP A 412 -0.13 3.98 -13.12
C ASP A 412 -1.49 4.44 -12.58
N SER A 413 -2.52 3.68 -12.98
CA SER A 413 -3.84 3.81 -12.43
C SER A 413 -3.73 3.25 -11.01
N ASP A 414 -3.79 4.15 -10.03
CA ASP A 414 -4.81 3.95 -9.01
C ASP A 414 -6.09 3.57 -9.76
N ALA A 415 -6.33 2.26 -9.89
CA ALA A 415 -7.50 1.74 -10.57
C ALA A 415 -8.70 2.10 -9.68
N ILE A 416 -9.20 3.30 -9.91
CA ILE A 416 -10.56 3.74 -9.62
C ILE A 416 -11.45 2.70 -10.29
N TYR A 417 -11.91 1.73 -9.48
CA TYR A 417 -13.12 1.00 -9.81
C TYR A 417 -14.28 1.99 -9.62
N ASP A 418 -14.50 2.85 -10.62
CA ASP A 418 -15.81 3.43 -10.84
C ASP A 418 -16.72 2.29 -11.28
N SER A 419 -17.29 1.63 -10.28
CA SER A 419 -18.52 0.87 -10.44
C SER A 419 -19.66 1.87 -10.67
N GLU A 420 -19.68 2.52 -11.83
CA GLU A 420 -20.92 3.05 -12.39
C GLU A 420 -21.81 1.85 -12.73
N PHE A 421 -22.57 1.42 -11.74
CA PHE A 421 -23.70 0.51 -11.93
C PHE A 421 -24.82 1.33 -12.58
N THR A 422 -24.68 1.59 -13.88
CA THR A 422 -25.78 2.08 -14.71
C THR A 422 -26.75 0.93 -14.91
N LEU A 423 -27.77 0.85 -14.05
CA LEU A 423 -29.01 0.16 -14.39
C LEU A 423 -29.64 0.95 -15.52
N SER A 424 -29.43 0.50 -16.76
CA SER A 424 -30.30 0.86 -17.85
C SER A 424 -31.66 0.21 -17.59
N ASP A 425 -32.60 1.01 -17.09
CA ASP A 425 -34.02 0.70 -17.17
C ASP A 425 -34.40 0.72 -18.66
N ASP A 426 -34.40 -0.46 -19.28
CA ASP A 426 -35.07 -0.69 -20.55
C ASP A 426 -36.58 -0.73 -20.27
N ASP A 427 -37.18 0.45 -20.13
CA ASP A 427 -38.61 0.66 -20.36
C ASP A 427 -38.83 0.76 -21.88
N ASP A 428 -38.93 -0.40 -22.54
CA ASP A 428 -39.64 -0.50 -23.81
C ASP A 428 -41.11 -0.84 -23.52
N GLU A 429 -41.92 0.21 -23.45
CA GLU A 429 -43.31 0.17 -23.91
C GLU A 429 -43.32 -0.23 -25.39
N GLU A 430 -44.00 -1.33 -25.74
CA GLU A 430 -45.08 -1.30 -26.75
C GLU A 430 -45.81 -2.65 -26.86
N LEU A 431 -47.15 -2.53 -26.81
CA LEU A 431 -48.25 -3.45 -27.19
C LEU A 431 -48.82 -4.45 -26.15
#